data_AF-X1KIH5-F1
#
_entry.id   AF-X1KIH5-F1
#
_cell.length_a   1.000
_cell.length_b   1.000
_cell.length_c   1.000
_cell.angle_alpha   90.00
_cell.angle_beta   90.00
_cell.angle_gamma   90.00
#
_symmetry.space_group_name_H-M   'P 1'
#
loop_
_entity.id
_entity.type
_entity.pdbx_description
1 polymer ?
#
loop_
_entity_poly.entity_id
_entity_poly.type
_entity_poly.pdbx_seq_one_letter_code
_entity_poly.pdbx_strand_id
1 'polypeptide(L)' 'DEVIVITRKGKSIRLRAENISLIGRNTSGPRIIRLGKDDEVIALT' A
#
# COMPACT_ATOMS: atom_id res chain seq x y z
N ASP A 1 13.81 0.87 -5.66
CA ASP A 1 12.48 1.44 -5.96
C ASP A 1 11.66 1.67 -4.71
N GLU A 2 10.79 2.66 -4.77
CA GLU A 2 9.85 3.00 -3.71
C GLU A 2 8.42 2.81 -4.24
N VAL A 3 7.50 2.49 -3.33
CA VAL A 3 6.06 2.49 -3.58
C VAL A 3 5.45 3.55 -2.69
N ILE A 4 4.63 4.42 -3.28
CA ILE A 4 3.89 5.44 -2.55
C ILE A 4 2.40 5.16 -2.67
N VAL A 5 1.72 5.14 -1.53
CA VAL A 5 0.28 4.94 -1.42
C VAL A 5 -0.35 6.22 -0.90
N ILE A 6 -1.40 6.70 -1.57
CA ILE A 6 -2.15 7.90 -1.17
C ILE A 6 -3.61 7.52 -0.92
N THR A 7 -4.15 7.93 0.22
CA THR A 7 -5.55 7.69 0.59
C THR A 7 -6.44 8.89 0.30
N ARG A 8 -7.75 8.65 0.16
CA ARG A 8 -8.77 9.69 -0.10
C ARG A 8 -8.74 10.79 0.95
N LYS A 9 -8.46 10.46 2.21
CA LYS A 9 -8.36 11.43 3.31
C LYS A 9 -7.01 12.15 3.38
N GLY A 10 -6.17 12.05 2.35
CA GLY A 10 -4.92 12.81 2.23
C GLY A 10 -3.73 12.21 2.98
N LYS A 11 -3.80 10.96 3.44
CA LYS A 11 -2.64 10.28 4.04
C LYS A 11 -1.75 9.74 2.93
N SER A 12 -0.44 9.93 3.06
CA SER A 12 0.54 9.31 2.18
C SER A 12 1.50 8.43 2.98
N ILE A 13 1.81 7.26 2.44
CA ILE A 13 2.81 6.35 2.99
C ILE A 13 3.79 6.01 1.87
N ARG A 14 5.08 6.10 2.18
CA ARG A 14 6.16 5.67 1.32
C ARG A 14 6.83 4.45 1.94
N LEU A 15 6.96 3.39 1.17
CA LEU A 15 7.67 2.19 1.55
C LEU A 15 8.69 1.82 0.49
N ARG A 16 9.80 1.23 0.93
CA ARG A 16 10.77 0.66 0.00
C ARG A 16 10.20 -0.64 -0.55
N ALA A 17 10.33 -0.85 -1.86
CA ALA A 17 9.85 -2.08 -2.50
C ALA A 17 10.49 -3.34 -1.89
N GLU A 18 11.74 -3.23 -1.42
CA GLU A 18 12.48 -4.31 -0.74
C GLU A 18 11.83 -4.80 0.56
N ASN A 19 10.97 -3.99 1.18
CA ASN A 19 10.25 -4.36 2.41
C ASN A 19 8.97 -5.15 2.14
N ILE A 20 8.54 -5.27 0.88
CA ILE A 20 7.35 -6.05 0.50
C ILE A 20 7.76 -7.50 0.32
N SER A 21 7.05 -8.42 0.99
CA SER A 21 7.30 -9.85 0.84
C SER A 21 7.08 -10.32 -0.60
N LEU A 22 8.02 -11.09 -1.13
CA LEU A 22 7.85 -11.79 -2.40
C LEU A 22 6.83 -12.91 -2.24
N ILE A 23 5.78 -12.88 -3.05
CA ILE A 23 4.65 -13.82 -3.00
C ILE A 23 4.37 -14.42 -4.38
N GLY A 24 3.71 -15.57 -4.40
CA GLY A 24 3.27 -16.21 -5.64
C GLY A 24 2.16 -15.43 -6.36
N ARG A 25 2.00 -15.66 -7.66
CA ARG A 25 1.05 -14.93 -8.53
C ARG A 25 -0.42 -15.03 -8.12
N ASN A 26 -0.82 -16.11 -7.44
CA ASN A 26 -2.21 -16.32 -7.02
C ASN A 26 -2.33 -16.27 -5.49
N THR A 27 -2.02 -15.11 -4.91
CA THR A 27 -2.05 -14.86 -3.46
C THR A 27 -2.60 -13.46 -3.17
N SER A 28 -3.13 -13.23 -1.97
CA SER A 28 -3.67 -11.92 -1.57
C SER A 28 -2.61 -10.93 -1.05
N GLY A 29 -1.39 -11.42 -0.81
CA GLY A 29 -0.27 -10.61 -0.34
C GLY A 29 -0.39 -10.03 1.07
N PRO A 30 0.67 -9.35 1.53
CA PRO A 30 0.71 -8.75 2.85
C PRO A 30 -0.06 -7.42 2.89
N ARG A 31 -0.53 -7.03 4.08
CA ARG A 31 -1.15 -5.72 4.30
C ARG A 31 -0.08 -4.62 4.30
N ILE A 32 -0.17 -3.68 3.37
CA ILE A 32 0.76 -2.54 3.25
C ILE A 32 0.33 -1.33 4.09
N ILE A 33 -0.98 -1.07 4.21
CA ILE A 33 -1.53 0.07 4.95
C ILE A 33 -2.75 -0.35 5.77
N ARG A 34 -2.93 0.25 6.95
CA ARG A 34 -4.20 0.21 7.71
C ARG A 34 -5.00 1.46 7.37
N LEU A 35 -6.13 1.29 6.72
CA LEU A 35 -7.06 2.38 6.40
C LEU A 35 -7.90 2.73 7.63
N GLY A 36 -8.22 4.01 7.78
CA GLY A 36 -9.20 4.46 8.76
C GLY A 36 -10.63 4.12 8.31
N LYS A 37 -11.61 4.34 9.20
CA LYS A 37 -13.02 4.20 8.84
C LYS A 37 -13.35 5.13 7.67
N ASP A 38 -14.03 4.59 6.66
CA ASP A 38 -14.43 5.29 5.43
C ASP A 38 -13.25 5.94 4.68
N ASP A 39 -12.06 5.36 4.76
CA ASP A 39 -10.88 5.74 4.00
C ASP A 39 -10.53 4.66 2.98
N GLU A 40 -10.01 5.07 1.84
CA GLU A 40 -9.67 4.18 0.73
C GLU A 40 -8.41 4.67 0.02
N VAL A 41 -7.71 3.75 -0.65
CA VAL A 41 -6.56 4.10 -1.49
C VAL A 41 -7.06 4.68 -2.81
N ILE A 42 -6.56 5.86 -3.18
CA ILE A 42 -6.94 6.55 -4.43
C ILE A 42 -5.81 6.61 -5.45
N ALA A 43 -4.56 6.41 -5.02
CA ALA A 43 -3.42 6.37 -5.92
C ALA A 43 -2.31 5.47 -5.36
N LEU A 44 -1.57 4.86 -6.30
CA LEU A 44 -0.38 4.09 -6.07
C LEU A 44 0.64 4.48 -7.14
N THR A 45 1.85 4.86 -6.70
CA THR A 45 2.98 5.20 -7.57
C THR A 45 4.19 4.38 -7.24
#